data_AF-A0A356Z6N8-F1
#
_entry.id   AF-A0A356Z6N8-F1
#
_cell.length_a   1.000
_cell.length_b   1.000
_cell.length_c   1.000
_cell.angle_alpha   90.00
_cell.angle_beta   90.00
_cell.angle_gamma   90.00
#
_symmetry.space_group_name_H-M   'P 1'
#
loop_
_entity.id
_entity.type
_entity.pdbx_description
1 polymer ?
#
loop_
_entity_poly.entity_id
_entity_poly.type
_entity_poly.pdbx_seq_one_letter_code
_entity_poly.pdbx_strand_id
1 'polypeptide(L)'
;MGAANTKERILNILFWLSALLIVGILIAIIGYVAVKGVSAISWDFIFQAPSRAGKEGGISTTIVGTLYLTLVALVMAVPLGVGTAIYLEEYAEHQSRFAYLVNLTSETLAGIPSIIFGLFGFVFFVIFL
;
A
#
# COMPACT_ATOMS: atom_id res chain seq x y z
N MET A 1 32.03 -10.88 31.45
CA MET A 1 30.72 -10.30 31.04
C MET A 1 30.89 -8.85 30.54
N GLY A 2 31.68 -8.60 29.48
CA GLY A 2 31.98 -7.21 29.05
C GLY A 2 32.08 -6.96 27.53
N ALA A 3 32.14 -8.00 26.69
CA ALA A 3 32.29 -7.85 25.23
C ALA A 3 30.96 -7.92 24.45
N ALA A 4 29.93 -8.54 25.02
CA ALA A 4 28.61 -8.66 24.38
C ALA A 4 27.92 -7.29 24.26
N ASN A 5 27.95 -6.48 25.31
CA ASN A 5 27.27 -5.18 25.36
C ASN A 5 27.88 -4.14 24.40
N THR A 6 29.18 -4.20 24.10
CA THR A 6 29.82 -3.24 23.18
C THR A 6 29.44 -3.51 21.73
N LYS A 7 29.40 -4.78 21.32
CA LYS A 7 28.97 -5.18 19.97
C LYS A 7 27.50 -4.86 19.74
N GLU A 8 26.65 -5.16 20.72
CA GLU A 8 25.23 -4.83 20.70
C GLU A 8 25.00 -3.31 20.59
N ARG A 9 25.76 -2.51 21.34
CA ARG A 9 25.66 -1.05 21.29
C ARG A 9 26.09 -0.48 19.93
N ILE A 10 27.15 -1.03 19.33
CA ILE A 10 27.59 -0.64 17.97
C ILE A 10 26.51 -1.00 16.93
N LEU A 11 25.96 -2.21 17.00
CA LEU A 11 24.88 -2.64 16.10
C LEU A 11 23.64 -1.75 16.25
N ASN A 12 23.22 -1.45 17.48
CA ASN A 12 22.07 -0.58 17.74
C ASN A 12 22.29 0.84 17.20
N ILE A 13 23.49 1.41 17.37
CA ILE A 13 23.82 2.72 16.78
C ILE A 13 23.76 2.67 15.24
N LEU A 14 24.26 1.60 14.63
CA LEU A 14 24.21 1.41 13.18
C LEU A 14 22.77 1.31 12.66
N PHE A 15 21.89 0.57 13.37
CA PHE A 15 20.46 0.50 13.05
C PHE A 15 19.77 1.86 13.17
N TRP A 16 20.08 2.63 14.21
CA TRP A 16 19.51 3.97 14.37
C TRP A 16 20.00 4.94 13.30
N LEU A 17 21.28 4.87 12.92
CA LEU A 17 21.84 5.69 11.85
C LEU A 17 21.23 5.35 10.49
N SER A 18 21.04 4.06 10.18
CA SER A 18 20.41 3.65 8.92
C SER A 18 18.93 4.06 8.87
N ALA A 19 18.19 3.90 9.97
CA ALA A 19 16.82 4.37 10.08
C ALA A 19 16.72 5.91 9.92
N LEU A 20 17.59 6.67 10.61
CA LEU A 20 17.65 8.13 10.49
C LEU A 20 18.00 8.58 9.08
N LEU A 21 18.89 7.86 8.39
CA LEU A 21 19.24 8.17 7.00
C LEU A 21 18.05 7.96 6.07
N ILE A 22 17.32 6.83 6.18
CA ILE A 22 16.14 6.56 5.36
C ILE A 22 15.05 7.60 5.62
N VAL A 23 14.75 7.88 6.89
CA VAL A 23 13.74 8.88 7.28
C VAL A 23 14.18 10.28 6.82
N GLY A 24 15.46 10.62 6.96
CA GLY A 24 16.02 11.88 6.49
C GLY A 24 15.88 12.06 4.98
N ILE A 25 16.16 11.02 4.19
CA ILE A 25 15.95 11.01 2.74
C ILE A 25 14.46 11.18 2.41
N LEU A 26 13.57 10.45 3.10
CA LEU A 26 12.13 10.57 2.89
C LEU A 26 11.63 12.00 3.15
N ILE A 27 12.05 12.60 4.27
CA ILE A 27 11.73 13.99 4.61
C ILE A 27 12.29 14.95 3.57
N ALA A 28 13.52 14.73 3.09
CA ALA A 28 14.13 15.56 2.05
C ALA A 28 13.35 15.50 0.73
N ILE A 29 12.91 14.32 0.31
CA ILE A 29 12.08 14.14 -0.90
C ILE A 29 10.75 14.86 -0.73
N ILE A 30 10.04 14.60 0.38
CA ILE A 30 8.75 15.23 0.66
C ILE A 30 8.89 16.76 0.70
N GLY A 31 9.91 17.27 1.40
CA GLY A 31 10.19 18.69 1.51
C GLY A 31 10.51 19.34 0.16
N TYR A 32 11.34 18.68 -0.66
CA TYR A 32 11.66 19.15 -2.01
C TYR A 32 10.42 19.23 -2.90
N VAL A 33 9.58 18.18 -2.89
CA VAL A 33 8.32 18.14 -3.64
C VAL A 33 7.34 19.19 -3.14
N ALA A 34 7.23 19.37 -1.82
CA ALA A 34 6.33 20.37 -1.24
C ALA A 34 6.73 21.81 -1.62
N VAL A 35 8.02 22.16 -1.48
CA VAL A 35 8.51 23.51 -1.81
C VAL A 35 8.34 23.82 -3.31
N LYS A 36 8.63 22.85 -4.19
CA LYS A 36 8.44 23.06 -5.64
C LYS A 36 6.99 22.95 -6.10
N GLY A 37 6.17 22.19 -5.38
CA GLY A 37 4.79 21.89 -5.76
C GLY A 37 3.78 22.90 -5.23
N VAL A 38 4.03 23.55 -4.10
CA VAL A 38 3.03 24.42 -3.44
C VAL A 38 2.59 25.59 -4.33
N SER A 39 3.50 26.15 -5.13
CA SER A 39 3.18 27.23 -6.07
C SER A 39 2.33 26.79 -7.27
N ALA A 40 2.29 25.48 -7.56
CA ALA A 40 1.46 24.91 -8.61
C ALA A 40 0.06 24.50 -8.12
N ILE A 41 -0.19 24.55 -6.79
CA ILE A 41 -1.50 24.21 -6.23
C ILE A 41 -2.46 25.38 -6.50
N SER A 42 -3.38 25.15 -7.44
CA SER A 42 -4.48 26.04 -7.76
C SER A 42 -5.79 25.25 -7.87
N TRP A 43 -6.92 25.97 -7.90
CA TRP A 43 -8.22 25.35 -8.19
C TRP A 43 -8.20 24.64 -9.55
N ASP A 44 -7.56 25.25 -10.56
CA ASP A 44 -7.39 24.66 -11.87
C ASP A 44 -6.56 23.37 -11.82
N PHE A 45 -5.51 23.33 -11.01
CA PHE A 45 -4.70 22.12 -10.83
C PHE A 45 -5.52 20.95 -10.27
N ILE A 46 -6.47 21.19 -9.38
CA ILE A 46 -7.27 20.12 -8.78
C ILE A 46 -8.37 19.63 -9.73
N PHE A 47 -9.07 20.54 -10.40
CA PHE A 47 -10.29 20.22 -11.15
C PHE A 47 -10.11 20.06 -12.65
N GLN A 48 -9.04 20.60 -13.24
CA GLN A 48 -8.78 20.39 -14.67
C GLN A 48 -8.16 19.02 -14.94
N ALA A 49 -8.43 18.51 -16.13
CA ALA A 49 -7.82 17.28 -16.61
C ALA A 49 -6.32 17.50 -16.94
N PRO A 50 -5.48 16.47 -16.82
CA PRO A 50 -4.11 16.52 -17.27
C PRO A 50 -4.03 16.69 -18.79
N SER A 51 -3.04 17.44 -19.25
CA SER A 51 -2.75 17.70 -20.66
C SER A 51 -1.28 17.40 -20.97
N ARG A 52 -0.90 17.37 -22.25
CA ARG A 52 0.48 17.08 -22.70
C ARG A 52 1.11 15.85 -22.01
N ALA A 53 0.37 14.74 -22.00
CA ALA A 53 0.78 13.49 -21.35
C ALA A 53 1.12 13.65 -19.85
N GLY A 54 0.40 14.53 -19.14
CA GLY A 54 0.57 14.76 -17.70
C GLY A 54 1.68 15.72 -17.33
N LYS A 55 2.29 16.41 -18.31
CA LYS A 55 3.32 17.44 -18.06
C LYS A 55 2.70 18.79 -17.65
N GLU A 56 1.45 19.03 -18.03
CA GLU A 56 0.71 20.26 -17.79
C GLU A 56 -0.76 19.94 -17.47
N GLY A 57 -1.54 20.94 -17.05
CA GLY A 57 -2.94 20.77 -16.64
C GLY A 57 -3.08 20.33 -15.19
N GLY A 58 -4.23 19.74 -14.86
CA GLY A 58 -4.56 19.33 -13.50
C GLY A 58 -4.53 17.82 -13.26
N ILE A 59 -4.99 17.41 -12.08
CA ILE A 59 -4.94 16.02 -11.60
C ILE A 59 -6.34 15.38 -11.44
N SER A 60 -7.39 16.02 -11.96
CA SER A 60 -8.76 15.58 -11.71
C SER A 60 -9.03 14.16 -12.21
N THR A 61 -8.49 13.78 -13.38
CA THR A 61 -8.60 12.41 -13.91
C THR A 61 -7.97 11.38 -12.99
N THR A 62 -6.84 11.71 -12.36
CA THR A 62 -6.18 10.80 -11.39
C THR A 62 -7.01 10.67 -10.12
N ILE A 63 -7.57 11.78 -9.60
CA ILE A 63 -8.44 11.75 -8.41
C ILE A 63 -9.70 10.93 -8.68
N VAL A 64 -10.39 11.18 -9.80
CA VAL A 64 -11.60 10.43 -10.16
C VAL A 64 -11.24 8.96 -10.42
N GLY A 65 -10.11 8.70 -11.07
CA GLY A 65 -9.63 7.35 -11.34
C GLY A 65 -9.34 6.56 -10.06
N THR A 66 -8.67 7.16 -9.06
CA THR A 66 -8.41 6.51 -7.77
C THR A 66 -9.71 6.26 -7.01
N LEU A 67 -10.60 7.25 -6.93
CA LEU A 67 -11.89 7.10 -6.25
C LEU A 67 -12.74 6.01 -6.90
N TYR A 68 -12.84 6.00 -8.23
CA TYR A 68 -13.60 5.01 -8.97
C TYR A 68 -13.02 3.60 -8.78
N LEU A 69 -11.70 3.45 -8.93
CA LEU A 69 -11.01 2.17 -8.72
C LEU A 69 -11.22 1.66 -7.30
N THR A 70 -11.02 2.51 -6.28
CA THR A 70 -11.23 2.14 -4.89
C THR A 70 -12.69 1.78 -4.62
N LEU A 71 -13.65 2.54 -5.15
CA LEU A 71 -15.07 2.25 -4.95
C LEU A 71 -15.46 0.91 -5.55
N VAL A 72 -15.05 0.62 -6.79
CA VAL A 72 -15.32 -0.67 -7.44
C VAL A 72 -14.67 -1.81 -6.65
N ALA A 73 -13.43 -1.63 -6.19
CA ALA A 73 -12.76 -2.61 -5.35
C ALA A 73 -13.51 -2.85 -4.04
N LEU A 74 -14.00 -1.80 -3.36
CA LEU A 74 -14.78 -1.93 -2.13
C LEU A 74 -16.13 -2.61 -2.34
N VAL A 75 -16.85 -2.25 -3.41
CA VAL A 75 -18.16 -2.85 -3.74
C VAL A 75 -18.04 -4.37 -3.94
N MET A 76 -16.91 -4.85 -4.45
CA MET A 76 -16.66 -6.28 -4.60
C MET A 76 -16.09 -6.92 -3.32
N ALA A 77 -15.08 -6.29 -2.72
CA ALA A 77 -14.33 -6.87 -1.62
C ALA A 77 -15.10 -6.87 -0.29
N VAL A 78 -15.87 -5.80 0.00
CA VAL A 78 -16.55 -5.65 1.29
C VAL A 78 -17.66 -6.69 1.47
N PRO A 79 -18.60 -6.92 0.53
CA PRO A 79 -19.63 -7.93 0.70
C PRO A 79 -19.05 -9.34 0.85
N LEU A 80 -18.02 -9.67 0.06
CA LEU A 80 -17.35 -10.97 0.13
C LEU A 80 -16.58 -11.14 1.45
N GLY A 81 -15.85 -10.12 1.89
CA GLY A 81 -15.09 -10.15 3.14
C GLY A 81 -15.99 -10.26 4.36
N VAL A 82 -17.03 -9.42 4.46
CA VAL A 82 -17.99 -9.43 5.55
C VAL A 82 -18.80 -10.74 5.54
N GLY A 83 -19.29 -11.18 4.38
CA GLY A 83 -20.04 -12.43 4.26
C GLY A 83 -19.20 -13.65 4.65
N THR A 84 -17.93 -13.68 4.27
CA THR A 84 -16.99 -14.73 4.69
C THR A 84 -16.75 -14.70 6.19
N ALA A 85 -16.56 -13.52 6.78
CA ALA A 85 -16.37 -13.38 8.23
C ALA A 85 -17.60 -13.87 9.02
N ILE A 86 -18.81 -13.49 8.60
CA ILE A 86 -20.05 -13.95 9.24
C ILE A 86 -20.19 -15.48 9.12
N TYR A 87 -19.93 -16.04 7.93
CA TYR A 87 -19.99 -17.50 7.74
C TYR A 87 -19.02 -18.24 8.66
N LEU A 88 -17.77 -17.77 8.75
CA LEU A 88 -16.74 -18.41 9.54
C LEU A 88 -17.01 -18.33 11.04
N GLU A 89 -17.61 -17.25 11.53
CA GLU A 89 -17.85 -17.05 12.96
C GLU A 89 -19.15 -17.70 13.43
N GLU A 90 -20.24 -17.57 12.67
CA GLU A 90 -21.58 -17.98 13.11
C GLU A 90 -22.02 -19.34 12.57
N TYR A 91 -21.50 -19.75 11.41
CA TYR A 91 -22.02 -20.92 10.68
C TYR A 91 -21.01 -22.05 10.49
N ALA A 92 -19.71 -21.78 10.62
CA ALA A 92 -18.71 -22.82 10.42
C ALA A 92 -18.72 -23.85 11.56
N GLU A 93 -18.87 -25.12 11.18
CA GLU A 93 -18.74 -26.22 12.14
C GLU A 93 -17.32 -26.29 12.71
N HIS A 94 -17.19 -26.67 13.99
CA HIS A 94 -15.93 -26.74 14.73
C HIS A 94 -14.81 -27.57 14.07
N GLN A 95 -15.15 -28.50 13.17
CA GLN A 95 -14.19 -29.36 12.46
C GLN A 95 -14.21 -29.15 10.94
N SER A 96 -14.75 -28.02 10.46
CA SER A 96 -14.84 -27.73 9.04
C SER A 96 -13.46 -27.52 8.42
N ARG A 97 -13.03 -28.48 7.59
CA ARG A 97 -11.79 -28.39 6.80
C ARG A 97 -11.82 -27.21 5.82
N PHE A 98 -13.01 -26.84 5.35
CA PHE A 98 -13.20 -25.69 4.46
C PHE A 98 -12.94 -24.38 5.21
N ALA A 99 -13.53 -24.20 6.40
CA ALA A 99 -13.29 -23.01 7.23
C ALA A 99 -11.80 -22.86 7.60
N TYR A 100 -11.13 -23.98 7.92
CA TYR A 100 -9.69 -24.00 8.15
C TYR A 100 -8.89 -23.51 6.94
N LEU A 101 -9.20 -24.01 5.74
CA LEU A 101 -8.51 -23.59 4.50
C LEU A 101 -8.73 -22.11 4.17
N VAL A 102 -9.95 -21.61 4.35
CA VAL A 102 -10.26 -20.18 4.11
C VAL A 102 -9.47 -19.30 5.07
N ASN A 103 -9.46 -19.62 6.37
CA ASN A 103 -8.68 -18.87 7.37
C ASN A 103 -7.18 -18.90 7.05
N LEU A 104 -6.61 -20.08 6.80
CA LEU A 104 -5.20 -20.23 6.44
C LEU A 104 -4.82 -19.40 5.21
N THR A 105 -5.66 -19.42 4.18
CA THR A 105 -5.42 -18.66 2.95
C THR A 105 -5.52 -17.16 3.21
N SER A 106 -6.53 -16.71 3.97
CA SER A 106 -6.72 -15.31 4.32
C SER A 106 -5.53 -14.77 5.14
N GLU A 107 -5.07 -15.50 6.15
CA GLU A 107 -3.90 -15.14 6.95
C GLU A 107 -2.63 -15.06 6.09
N THR A 108 -2.45 -16.04 5.19
CA THR A 108 -1.30 -16.06 4.28
C THR A 108 -1.35 -14.87 3.32
N LEU A 109 -2.50 -14.57 2.72
CA LEU A 109 -2.69 -13.44 1.83
C LEU A 109 -2.47 -12.10 2.54
N ALA A 110 -2.92 -11.98 3.80
CA ALA A 110 -2.70 -10.79 4.62
C ALA A 110 -1.21 -10.57 4.96
N GLY A 111 -0.43 -11.66 5.06
CA GLY A 111 1.01 -11.62 5.28
C GLY A 111 1.85 -11.30 4.04
N ILE A 112 1.29 -11.39 2.82
CA ILE A 112 2.02 -11.11 1.59
C ILE A 112 2.24 -9.59 1.45
N PRO A 113 3.48 -9.13 1.18
CA PRO A 113 3.75 -7.73 0.92
C PRO A 113 2.98 -7.20 -0.30
N SER A 114 2.43 -5.99 -0.21
CA SER A 114 1.64 -5.36 -1.28
C SER A 114 2.37 -5.25 -2.63
N ILE A 115 3.71 -5.15 -2.61
CA ILE A 115 4.53 -5.09 -3.82
C ILE A 115 4.44 -6.36 -4.66
N ILE A 116 4.22 -7.51 -4.03
CA ILE A 116 4.07 -8.79 -4.72
C ILE A 116 2.75 -8.82 -5.50
N PHE A 117 1.67 -8.33 -4.90
CA PHE A 117 0.39 -8.18 -5.60
C PHE A 117 0.50 -7.22 -6.79
N GLY A 118 1.22 -6.10 -6.62
CA GLY A 118 1.49 -5.15 -7.70
C GLY A 118 2.29 -5.76 -8.86
N LEU A 119 3.37 -6.48 -8.54
CA LEU A 119 4.21 -7.14 -9.55
C LEU A 119 3.46 -8.26 -10.26
N PHE A 120 2.68 -9.07 -9.54
CA PHE A 120 1.85 -10.11 -10.14
C PHE A 120 0.83 -9.51 -11.13
N GLY A 121 0.15 -8.42 -10.73
CA GLY A 121 -0.77 -7.70 -11.60
C GLY A 121 -0.07 -7.20 -12.87
N PHE A 122 1.12 -6.61 -12.75
CA PHE A 122 1.90 -6.17 -13.91
C PHE A 122 2.26 -7.34 -14.85
N VAL A 123 2.75 -8.45 -14.30
CA VAL A 123 3.10 -9.63 -15.11
C VAL A 123 1.85 -10.19 -15.81
N PHE A 124 0.73 -10.30 -15.11
CA PHE A 124 -0.48 -10.90 -15.66
C PHE A 124 -1.18 -10.00 -16.69
N PHE A 125 -1.39 -8.71 -16.37
CA PHE A 125 -2.20 -7.82 -17.20
C PHE A 125 -1.41 -7.07 -18.29
N VAL A 126 -0.09 -6.93 -18.15
CA VAL A 126 0.73 -6.13 -19.09
C VAL A 126 1.67 -7.00 -19.91
N ILE A 127 2.26 -8.04 -19.30
CA ILE A 127 3.20 -8.93 -20.01
C ILE A 127 2.45 -10.08 -20.67
N PHE A 128 1.51 -10.70 -19.95
CA PHE A 128 0.83 -11.90 -20.42
C PHE A 128 -0.42 -11.61 -21.27
N LEU A 129 -1.32 -10.74 -20.80
CA LEU A 129 -2.53 -10.30 -21.52
C LEU A 129 -2.21 -9.14 -22.48
#